data_AF-R6IFV0-F1
#
_entry.id   AF-R6IFV0-F1
#
_cell.length_a   1.000
_cell.length_b   1.000
_cell.length_c   1.000
_cell.angle_alpha   90.00
_cell.angle_beta   90.00
_cell.angle_gamma   90.00
#
_symmetry.space_group_name_H-M   'P 1'
#
loop_
_entity.id
_entity.type
_entity.pdbx_description
1 polymer ?
#
loop_
_entity_poly.entity_id
_entity_poly.type
_entity_poly.pdbx_seq_one_letter_code
_entity_poly.pdbx_strand_id
1 'polypeptide(L)'
;MTVSPVNYHSWRRFWARMFDYFLIGFLFLLLSRNSIFALNNIFLYSALQLIVVISAEAFMLARTGTTAGKSFLGLRVVSPSAPLDFNLAWKRTFWAYVKGLWLGIPIMMFVPAWFARQVLRDSGSTIWDQACGTHIEAEPVGRLRYILFAIVFFMLFAAIGNYEVFLQQIAQGQ
;
A
#
# COMPACT_ATOMS: atom_id res chain seq x y z
N MET A 1 31.58 1.27 -18.87
CA MET A 1 30.15 0.96 -18.80
C MET A 1 29.51 1.98 -17.87
N THR A 2 28.81 2.97 -18.42
CA THR A 2 28.07 3.96 -17.61
C THR A 2 26.87 3.25 -17.00
N VAL A 3 26.94 2.94 -15.71
CA VAL A 3 25.79 2.42 -14.96
C VAL A 3 24.73 3.52 -15.03
N SER A 4 23.74 3.35 -15.91
CA SER A 4 22.52 4.14 -15.90
C SER A 4 22.03 4.16 -14.46
N PRO A 5 21.68 5.32 -13.86
CA PRO A 5 21.15 5.33 -12.52
C PRO A 5 19.88 4.49 -12.56
N VAL A 6 19.96 3.26 -12.05
CA VAL A 6 18.82 2.36 -12.00
C VAL A 6 17.80 3.10 -11.17
N ASN A 7 16.74 3.58 -11.81
CA ASN A 7 15.78 4.45 -11.15
C ASN A 7 14.89 3.52 -10.35
N TYR A 8 15.33 3.16 -9.15
CA TYR A 8 14.78 2.08 -8.34
C TYR A 8 13.31 2.29 -7.94
N HIS A 9 12.70 3.43 -8.28
CA HIS A 9 11.28 3.74 -8.08
C HIS A 9 10.81 3.45 -6.64
N SER A 10 11.72 3.49 -5.66
CA SER A 10 11.48 3.09 -4.27
C SER A 10 10.36 3.94 -3.66
N TRP A 11 10.38 5.25 -3.93
CA TRP A 11 9.33 6.17 -3.49
C TRP A 11 7.99 5.93 -4.19
N ARG A 12 7.98 5.57 -5.48
CA ARG A 12 6.73 5.15 -6.16
C ARG A 12 6.14 3.92 -5.49
N ARG A 13 6.98 2.93 -5.15
CA ARG A 13 6.55 1.71 -4.44
C ARG A 13 5.97 2.04 -3.06
N PHE A 14 6.62 2.93 -2.32
CA PHE A 14 6.14 3.41 -1.02
C PHE A 14 4.79 4.11 -1.15
N TRP A 15 4.68 5.14 -2.00
CA TRP A 15 3.44 5.91 -2.16
C TRP A 15 2.28 5.09 -2.69
N ALA A 16 2.53 4.16 -3.62
CA ALA A 16 1.51 3.22 -4.08
C ALA A 16 0.95 2.38 -2.92
N ARG A 17 1.83 1.85 -2.05
CA ARG A 17 1.42 1.07 -0.88
C ARG A 17 0.70 1.92 0.15
N MET A 18 1.14 3.16 0.37
CA MET A 18 0.46 4.11 1.25
C MET A 18 -0.96 4.38 0.77
N PHE A 19 -1.13 4.60 -0.53
CA PHE A 19 -2.45 4.77 -1.14
C PHE A 19 -3.33 3.54 -0.96
N ASP A 20 -2.81 2.34 -1.24
CA ASP A 20 -3.54 1.08 -1.05
C ASP A 20 -3.97 0.90 0.42
N TYR A 21 -3.06 1.16 1.37
CA TYR A 21 -3.31 1.08 2.81
C TYR A 21 -4.43 2.02 3.26
N PHE A 22 -4.38 3.29 2.86
CA PHE A 22 -5.42 4.26 3.19
C PHE A 22 -6.74 3.96 2.48
N LEU A 23 -6.70 3.51 1.23
CA LEU A 23 -7.91 3.22 0.45
C LEU A 23 -8.66 2.04 1.06
N ILE A 24 -7.97 0.92 1.28
CA ILE A 24 -8.57 -0.29 1.86
C ILE A 24 -8.93 -0.03 3.33
N GLY A 25 -8.11 0.73 4.07
CA GLY A 25 -8.43 1.15 5.43
C GLY A 25 -9.71 2.00 5.51
N PHE A 26 -9.90 2.93 4.58
CA PHE A 26 -11.13 3.73 4.50
C PHE A 26 -12.34 2.86 4.15
N LEU A 27 -12.22 1.94 3.18
CA LEU A 27 -13.28 0.98 2.88
C LEU A 27 -13.63 0.12 4.10
N PHE A 28 -12.62 -0.33 4.84
CA PHE A 28 -12.81 -1.08 6.07
C PHE A 28 -13.53 -0.24 7.14
N LEU A 29 -13.19 1.05 7.28
CA LEU A 29 -13.89 1.99 8.17
C LEU A 29 -15.37 2.12 7.82
N LEU A 30 -15.70 2.28 6.54
CA LEU A 30 -17.09 2.38 6.08
C LEU A 30 -17.89 1.10 6.39
N LEU A 31 -17.29 -0.08 6.17
CA LEU A 31 -17.93 -1.38 6.40
C LEU A 31 -18.06 -1.74 7.89
N SER A 32 -17.09 -1.34 8.71
CA SER A 32 -17.04 -1.68 10.14
C SER A 32 -17.79 -0.71 11.05
N ARG A 33 -18.31 0.40 10.51
CA ARG A 33 -19.00 1.47 11.26
C ARG A 33 -20.06 0.95 12.25
N ASN A 34 -20.90 0.00 11.83
CA ASN A 34 -21.99 -0.52 12.65
C ASN A 34 -21.55 -1.69 13.55
N SER A 35 -20.27 -2.07 13.51
CA SER A 35 -19.74 -3.18 14.30
C SER A 35 -19.26 -2.71 15.67
N ILE A 36 -20.00 -3.11 16.70
CA ILE A 36 -19.71 -2.85 18.12
C ILE A 36 -18.33 -3.39 18.53
N PHE A 37 -17.83 -4.43 17.86
CA PHE A 37 -16.56 -5.08 18.15
C PHE A 37 -15.32 -4.28 17.69
N ALA A 38 -15.46 -3.45 16.66
CA ALA A 38 -14.32 -2.81 15.99
C ALA A 38 -13.92 -1.48 16.67
N LEU A 39 -14.87 -0.76 17.26
CA LEU A 39 -14.65 0.62 17.72
C LEU A 39 -14.14 0.74 19.16
N ASN A 40 -14.30 -0.30 19.99
CA ASN A 40 -13.96 -0.22 21.42
C ASN A 40 -12.47 -0.51 21.73
N ASN A 41 -11.71 -1.08 20.79
CA ASN A 41 -10.30 -1.38 20.99
C ASN A 41 -9.47 -1.02 19.75
N ILE A 42 -8.75 0.11 19.83
CA ILE A 42 -7.94 0.64 18.74
C ILE A 42 -6.84 -0.33 18.27
N PHE A 43 -6.27 -1.14 19.16
CA PHE A 43 -5.26 -2.12 18.80
C PHE A 43 -5.86 -3.28 18.00
N LEU A 44 -7.00 -3.79 18.44
CA LEU A 44 -7.72 -4.85 17.72
C LEU A 44 -8.19 -4.35 16.35
N TYR A 45 -8.73 -3.13 16.29
CA TYR A 45 -9.11 -2.47 15.04
C TYR A 45 -7.94 -2.40 14.06
N SER A 46 -6.80 -1.87 14.51
CA SER A 46 -5.60 -1.71 13.69
C SER A 46 -5.07 -3.07 13.20
N ALA A 47 -5.10 -4.10 14.04
CA ALA A 47 -4.70 -5.45 13.67
C ALA A 47 -5.63 -6.06 12.60
N LEU A 48 -6.95 -5.94 12.77
CA LEU A 48 -7.92 -6.41 11.78
C LEU A 48 -7.79 -5.66 10.46
N GLN A 49 -7.64 -4.33 10.50
CA GLN A 49 -7.39 -3.52 9.33
C GLN A 49 -6.14 -3.99 8.58
N LEU A 50 -5.03 -4.26 9.28
CA LEU A 50 -3.81 -4.77 8.65
C LEU A 50 -4.02 -6.13 7.98
N ILE A 51 -4.74 -7.05 8.63
CA ILE A 51 -5.05 -8.36 8.05
C ILE A 51 -5.88 -8.18 6.77
N VAL A 52 -6.88 -7.31 6.78
CA VAL A 52 -7.71 -6.99 5.61
C VAL A 52 -6.86 -6.37 4.50
N VAL A 53 -6.03 -5.38 4.80
CA VAL A 53 -5.16 -4.72 3.83
C VAL A 53 -4.20 -5.71 3.19
N ILE A 54 -3.48 -6.52 3.99
CA ILE A 54 -2.52 -7.52 3.49
C ILE A 54 -3.24 -8.53 2.59
N SER A 55 -4.41 -9.01 3.01
CA SER A 55 -5.16 -10.04 2.28
C SER A 55 -5.75 -9.49 0.98
N ALA A 56 -6.30 -8.28 1.00
CA ALA A 56 -6.84 -7.61 -0.17
C ALA A 56 -5.72 -7.28 -1.20
N GLU A 57 -4.59 -6.75 -0.74
CA GLU A 57 -3.43 -6.50 -1.61
C GLU A 57 -2.89 -7.81 -2.21
N ALA A 58 -2.74 -8.86 -1.40
CA ALA A 58 -2.32 -10.18 -1.87
C ALA A 58 -3.27 -10.74 -2.94
N PHE A 59 -4.58 -10.61 -2.73
CA PHE A 59 -5.59 -11.05 -3.69
C PHE A 59 -5.49 -10.28 -5.02
N MET A 60 -5.37 -8.94 -4.97
CA MET A 60 -5.20 -8.13 -6.17
C MET A 60 -3.92 -8.50 -6.94
N LEU A 61 -2.82 -8.72 -6.22
CA LEU A 61 -1.55 -9.15 -6.80
C LEU A 61 -1.62 -10.54 -7.43
N ALA A 62 -2.27 -11.51 -6.78
CA ALA A 62 -2.45 -12.85 -7.34
C ALA A 62 -3.26 -12.83 -8.64
N ARG A 63 -4.27 -11.96 -8.73
CA ARG A 63 -5.17 -11.87 -9.89
C ARG A 63 -4.63 -11.04 -11.04
N THR A 64 -3.94 -9.93 -10.75
CA THR A 64 -3.58 -8.92 -11.77
C THR A 64 -2.08 -8.59 -11.79
N GLY A 65 -1.34 -8.98 -10.75
CA GLY A 65 0.04 -8.53 -10.54
C GLY A 65 0.13 -7.06 -10.12
N THR A 66 -0.99 -6.36 -9.87
CA THR A 66 -0.99 -4.96 -9.47
C THR A 66 -2.07 -4.67 -8.43
N THR A 67 -2.13 -3.44 -7.94
CA THR A 67 -3.15 -2.91 -7.01
C THR A 67 -3.61 -1.54 -7.51
N ALA A 68 -4.61 -0.93 -6.89
CA ALA A 68 -5.10 0.38 -7.30
C ALA A 68 -3.98 1.43 -7.31
N GLY A 69 -3.23 1.57 -6.21
CA GLY A 69 -2.12 2.51 -6.09
C GLY A 69 -0.94 2.16 -6.99
N LYS A 70 -0.60 0.87 -7.12
CA LYS A 70 0.50 0.43 -7.98
C LYS A 70 0.15 0.67 -9.45
N SER A 71 -1.06 0.33 -9.87
CA SER A 71 -1.55 0.61 -11.21
C SER A 71 -1.51 2.10 -11.50
N PHE A 72 -2.00 2.95 -10.59
CA PHE A 72 -1.97 4.41 -10.73
C PHE A 72 -0.55 4.95 -10.91
N LEU A 73 0.42 4.39 -10.19
CA LEU A 73 1.82 4.75 -10.32
C LEU A 73 2.59 3.88 -11.30
N GLY A 74 1.93 3.16 -12.22
CA GLY A 74 2.55 2.39 -13.29
C GLY A 74 3.52 1.30 -12.79
N LEU A 75 3.16 0.60 -11.72
CA LEU A 75 3.93 -0.47 -11.10
C LEU A 75 3.20 -1.80 -11.24
N ARG A 76 3.95 -2.85 -11.56
CA ARG A 76 3.46 -4.22 -11.62
C ARG A 76 4.46 -5.18 -10.98
N VAL A 77 3.95 -6.16 -10.25
CA VAL A 77 4.71 -7.26 -9.65
C VAL A 77 4.67 -8.43 -10.61
N VAL A 78 5.85 -8.95 -10.93
CA VAL A 78 6.02 -10.07 -11.86
C VAL A 78 6.75 -11.20 -11.14
N SER A 79 6.28 -12.43 -11.37
CA SER A 79 6.92 -13.68 -10.94
C SER A 79 7.35 -14.50 -12.16
N PRO A 80 8.29 -15.45 -11.99
CA PRO A 80 8.73 -16.32 -13.09
C PRO A 80 7.62 -17.17 -13.72
N SER A 81 6.52 -17.41 -12.99
CA SER A 81 5.46 -18.36 -13.37
C SER A 81 4.08 -17.70 -13.44
N ALA A 82 4.00 -16.43 -13.87
CA ALA A 82 2.79 -15.62 -13.83
C ALA A 82 1.53 -16.37 -14.33
N PRO A 83 0.38 -16.31 -13.61
CA PRO A 83 0.06 -15.42 -12.49
C PRO A 83 0.71 -15.78 -11.13
N LEU A 84 0.78 -14.80 -10.21
CA LEU A 84 1.32 -15.02 -8.86
C LEU A 84 0.42 -15.99 -8.08
N ASP A 85 1.02 -17.05 -7.52
CA ASP A 85 0.33 -17.86 -6.52
C ASP A 85 -0.10 -17.00 -5.32
N PHE A 86 -1.30 -17.25 -4.79
CA PHE A 86 -1.87 -16.44 -3.71
C PHE A 86 -1.02 -16.51 -2.44
N ASN A 87 -0.50 -17.69 -2.09
CA ASN A 87 0.34 -17.83 -0.90
C ASN A 87 1.65 -17.05 -1.05
N LEU A 88 2.23 -17.06 -2.26
CA LEU A 88 3.41 -16.27 -2.59
C LEU A 88 3.10 -14.76 -2.51
N ALA A 89 1.97 -14.31 -3.08
CA ALA A 89 1.52 -12.93 -3.04
C ALA A 89 1.26 -12.46 -1.60
N TRP A 90 0.67 -13.31 -0.77
CA TRP A 90 0.40 -13.03 0.64
C TRP A 90 1.70 -12.93 1.45
N LYS A 91 2.61 -13.91 1.32
CA LYS A 91 3.94 -13.89 1.96
C LYS A 91 4.72 -12.63 1.58
N ARG A 92 4.75 -12.29 0.28
CA ARG A 92 5.41 -11.09 -0.22
C ARG A 92 4.82 -9.82 0.38
N THR A 93 3.49 -9.72 0.39
CA THR A 93 2.78 -8.56 0.92
C THR A 93 3.01 -8.42 2.43
N PHE A 94 2.89 -9.52 3.18
CA PHE A 94 3.18 -9.55 4.61
C PHE A 94 4.58 -9.02 4.93
N TRP A 95 5.62 -9.54 4.26
CA TRP A 95 6.99 -9.04 4.47
C TRP A 95 7.16 -7.58 4.06
N ALA A 96 6.44 -7.13 3.04
CA ALA A 96 6.45 -5.74 2.63
C ALA A 96 5.84 -4.79 3.67
N TYR A 97 4.79 -5.20 4.39
CA TYR A 97 4.23 -4.43 5.50
C TYR A 97 5.11 -4.50 6.75
N VAL A 98 5.63 -5.69 7.09
CA VAL A 98 6.49 -5.88 8.27
C VAL A 98 7.82 -5.14 8.12
N LYS A 99 8.56 -5.38 7.03
CA LYS A 99 9.92 -4.85 6.83
C LYS A 99 9.95 -3.52 6.08
N GLY A 100 8.93 -3.22 5.28
CA GLY A 100 8.86 -2.00 4.47
C GLY A 100 8.05 -0.87 5.10
N LEU A 101 7.13 -1.17 6.03
CA LEU A 101 6.28 -0.17 6.69
C LEU A 101 6.18 -0.32 8.22
N TRP A 102 6.85 -1.30 8.83
CA TRP A 102 6.72 -1.61 10.26
C TRP A 102 5.26 -1.70 10.71
N LEU A 103 4.47 -2.48 9.97
CA LEU A 103 3.04 -2.69 10.22
C LEU A 103 2.19 -1.41 10.10
N GLY A 104 2.67 -0.36 9.43
CA GLY A 104 1.89 0.85 9.19
C GLY A 104 1.77 1.76 10.42
N ILE A 105 2.63 1.61 11.42
CA ILE A 105 2.67 2.52 12.58
C ILE A 105 2.97 3.95 12.06
N PRO A 106 2.08 4.94 12.33
CA PRO A 106 2.25 6.31 11.88
C PRO A 106 3.59 6.91 12.28
N ILE A 107 4.14 7.81 11.44
CA ILE A 107 5.43 8.50 11.61
C ILE A 107 6.65 7.56 11.46
N MET A 108 6.62 6.37 12.06
CA MET A 108 7.72 5.40 12.03
C MET A 108 7.88 4.75 10.65
N MET A 109 6.84 4.72 9.81
CA MET A 109 6.83 4.10 8.48
C MET A 109 7.88 4.65 7.49
N PHE A 110 8.39 5.87 7.68
CA PHE A 110 9.39 6.47 6.79
C PHE A 110 10.78 5.85 6.98
N VAL A 111 11.08 5.39 8.21
CA VAL A 111 12.36 4.74 8.55
C VAL A 111 12.57 3.43 7.78
N PRO A 112 11.65 2.42 7.83
CA PRO A 112 11.80 1.21 7.03
C PRO A 112 11.72 1.48 5.53
N ALA A 113 10.98 2.50 5.09
CA ALA A 113 10.96 2.89 3.68
C ALA A 113 12.33 3.40 3.21
N TRP A 114 13.02 4.18 4.05
CA TRP A 114 14.39 4.62 3.79
C TRP A 114 15.37 3.44 3.72
N PHE A 115 15.31 2.51 4.67
CA PHE A 115 16.14 1.30 4.63
C PHE A 115 15.84 0.43 3.41
N ALA A 116 14.56 0.26 3.05
CA ALA A 116 14.18 -0.48 1.85
C ALA A 116 14.74 0.16 0.58
N ARG A 117 14.85 1.50 0.54
CA ARG A 117 15.53 2.20 -0.55
C ARG A 117 17.03 1.90 -0.59
N GLN A 118 17.70 1.88 0.55
CA GLN A 118 19.12 1.53 0.63
C GLN A 118 19.37 0.11 0.13
N VAL A 119 18.62 -0.86 0.65
CA VAL A 119 18.72 -2.26 0.21
C VAL A 119 18.43 -2.39 -1.28
N LEU A 120 17.43 -1.69 -1.80
CA LEU A 120 17.10 -1.73 -3.22
C LEU A 120 18.20 -1.11 -4.09
N ARG A 121 18.87 -0.05 -3.62
CA ARG A 121 20.02 0.56 -4.29
C ARG A 121 21.22 -0.39 -4.30
N ASP A 122 21.47 -1.07 -3.19
CA ASP A 122 22.69 -1.84 -2.99
C ASP A 122 22.58 -3.26 -3.58
N SER A 123 21.37 -3.86 -3.58
CA SER A 123 21.13 -5.24 -4.04
C SER A 123 20.25 -5.36 -5.30
N GLY A 124 19.69 -4.26 -5.80
CA GLY A 124 18.83 -4.25 -6.98
C GLY A 124 17.40 -4.78 -6.75
N SER A 125 17.11 -5.35 -5.58
CA SER A 125 15.77 -5.84 -5.20
C SER A 125 15.46 -5.53 -3.74
N THR A 126 14.19 -5.59 -3.33
CA THR A 126 13.82 -5.43 -1.91
C THR A 126 13.81 -6.78 -1.20
N ILE A 127 13.97 -6.78 0.12
CA ILE A 127 14.03 -8.01 0.95
C ILE A 127 12.83 -8.94 0.67
N TRP A 128 11.62 -8.39 0.58
CA TRP A 128 10.41 -9.17 0.32
C TRP A 128 10.31 -9.67 -1.12
N ASP A 129 10.90 -8.95 -2.08
CA ASP A 129 10.92 -9.36 -3.49
C ASP A 129 11.93 -10.50 -3.69
N GLN A 130 13.12 -10.41 -3.05
CA GLN A 130 14.14 -11.47 -3.00
C GLN A 130 13.61 -12.74 -2.33
N ALA A 131 12.95 -12.61 -1.17
CA ALA A 131 12.42 -13.75 -0.42
C ALA A 131 11.33 -14.54 -1.17
N CYS A 132 10.74 -13.93 -2.21
CA CYS A 132 9.65 -14.51 -2.99
C CYS A 132 10.03 -14.73 -4.46
N GLY A 133 11.26 -14.42 -4.88
CA GLY A 133 11.69 -14.52 -6.28
C GLY A 133 10.89 -13.63 -7.23
N THR A 134 10.30 -12.54 -6.74
CA THR A 134 9.50 -11.60 -7.54
C THR A 134 10.31 -10.35 -7.86
N HIS A 135 9.92 -9.63 -8.91
CA HIS A 135 10.46 -8.30 -9.19
C HIS A 135 9.33 -7.33 -9.56
N ILE A 136 9.67 -6.04 -9.59
CA ILE A 136 8.73 -4.99 -9.97
C ILE A 136 9.15 -4.40 -11.30
N GLU A 137 8.23 -4.45 -12.25
CA GLU A 137 8.30 -3.68 -13.49
C GLU A 137 7.63 -2.32 -13.28
N ALA A 138 8.22 -1.28 -13.86
CA ALA A 138 7.74 0.07 -13.72
C ALA A 138 7.68 0.75 -15.09
N GLU A 139 6.49 1.17 -15.47
CA GLU A 139 6.26 1.93 -16.69
C GLU A 139 6.60 3.41 -16.46
N PRO A 140 6.98 4.17 -17.50
CA PRO A 140 7.12 5.61 -17.39
C PRO A 140 5.76 6.24 -17.07
N VAL A 141 5.74 7.12 -16.08
CA VAL A 141 4.52 7.84 -15.66
C VAL A 141 4.70 9.33 -15.91
N GLY A 142 3.77 9.94 -16.64
CA GLY A 142 3.78 11.37 -16.91
C GLY A 142 3.48 12.21 -15.66
N ARG A 143 3.94 13.47 -15.66
CA ARG A 143 3.74 14.42 -14.54
C ARG A 143 2.29 14.60 -14.14
N LEU A 144 1.37 14.64 -15.12
CA LEU A 144 -0.06 14.78 -14.88
C LEU A 144 -0.61 13.65 -13.99
N ARG A 145 -0.20 12.40 -14.23
CA ARG A 145 -0.66 11.25 -13.44
C ARG A 145 -0.15 11.32 -12.00
N TYR A 146 1.05 11.86 -11.76
CA TYR A 146 1.53 12.12 -10.39
C TYR A 146 0.71 13.20 -9.68
N ILE A 147 0.34 14.27 -10.39
CA ILE A 147 -0.51 15.34 -9.82
C ILE A 147 -1.89 14.78 -9.46
N LEU A 148 -2.52 14.04 -10.38
CA LEU A 148 -3.80 13.38 -10.12
C LEU A 148 -3.72 12.40 -8.95
N PHE A 149 -2.66 11.60 -8.90
CA PHE A 149 -2.42 10.69 -7.77
C PHE A 149 -2.35 11.46 -6.45
N ALA A 150 -1.58 12.56 -6.39
CA ALA A 150 -1.46 13.37 -5.19
C ALA A 150 -2.82 13.97 -4.78
N ILE A 151 -3.58 14.52 -5.73
CA ILE A 151 -4.91 15.07 -5.48
C ILE A 151 -5.84 14.00 -4.89
N VAL A 152 -5.93 12.82 -5.51
CA VAL A 152 -6.78 11.72 -5.01
C VAL A 152 -6.29 11.23 -3.64
N PHE A 153 -4.99 11.12 -3.44
CA PHE A 153 -4.40 10.71 -2.16
C PHE A 153 -4.76 11.69 -1.03
N PHE A 154 -4.62 13.01 -1.26
CA PHE A 154 -4.95 14.01 -0.26
C PHE A 154 -6.47 14.15 -0.04
N MET A 155 -7.30 13.98 -1.08
CA MET A 155 -8.76 13.93 -0.91
C MET A 155 -9.17 12.73 -0.04
N LEU A 156 -8.58 11.55 -0.28
CA LEU A 156 -8.81 10.37 0.55
C LEU A 156 -8.38 10.61 2.00
N PHE A 157 -7.21 11.19 2.20
CA PHE A 157 -6.71 11.54 3.54
C PHE A 157 -7.64 12.53 4.26
N ALA A 158 -8.09 13.58 3.56
CA ALA A 158 -9.05 14.55 4.09
C ALA A 158 -10.40 13.90 4.42
N ALA A 159 -10.89 12.98 3.57
CA ALA A 159 -12.13 12.24 3.83
C ALA A 159 -12.05 11.39 5.10
N ILE A 160 -10.92 10.71 5.31
CA ILE A 160 -10.67 9.94 6.55
C ILE A 160 -10.62 10.88 7.76
N GLY A 161 -9.85 11.98 7.68
CA GLY A 161 -9.68 12.90 8.81
C GLY A 161 -10.94 13.67 9.21
N ASN A 162 -11.83 13.94 8.25
CA ASN A 162 -13.08 14.66 8.48
C ASN A 162 -14.31 13.74 8.60
N TYR A 163 -14.11 12.41 8.63
CA TYR A 163 -15.20 11.44 8.57
C TYR A 163 -16.23 11.63 9.69
N GLU A 164 -15.77 11.79 10.93
CA GLU A 164 -16.65 12.00 12.09
C GLU A 164 -17.45 13.31 12.01
N VAL A 165 -16.81 14.40 11.57
CA VAL A 165 -17.45 15.71 11.40
C VAL A 165 -18.52 15.64 10.32
N PHE A 166 -18.22 14.97 9.21
CA PHE A 166 -19.18 14.75 8.13
C PHE A 166 -20.40 13.94 8.59
N LEU A 167 -20.21 12.90 9.40
CA LEU A 167 -21.32 12.12 9.96
C LEU A 167 -22.19 12.95 10.92
N GLN A 168 -21.58 13.80 11.74
CA GLN A 168 -22.32 14.71 12.63
C GLN A 168 -23.21 15.67 11.84
N GLN A 169 -22.71 16.22 10.73
CA GLN A 169 -23.49 17.09 9.84
C GLN A 169 -24.68 16.36 9.21
N ILE A 170 -24.51 15.12 8.76
CA ILE A 170 -25.61 14.31 8.23
C ILE A 170 -26.66 14.05 9.31
N ALA A 171 -26.24 13.73 10.53
CA ALA A 171 -27.15 13.45 11.64
C ALA A 171 -27.91 14.69 12.14
N GLN A 172 -27.35 15.89 11.98
CA GLN A 172 -28.00 17.16 12.35
C GLN A 172 -28.87 17.76 11.23
N GLY A 173 -28.64 17.36 9.98
CA GLY A 173 -29.40 17.78 8.80
C GLY A 173 -30.60 16.90 8.46
N GLN A 174 -30.90 15.89 9.28
CA GLN A 174 -32.12 15.07 9.26
C GLN A 174 -32.99 15.43 10.48
#